data_AF-A0A2N6NZ45-F1
#
_entry.id   AF-A0A2N6NZ45-F1
#
_cell.length_a   1.000
_cell.length_b   1.000
_cell.length_c   1.000
_cell.angle_alpha   90.00
_cell.angle_beta   90.00
_cell.angle_gamma   90.00
#
_symmetry.space_group_name_H-M   'P 1'
#
loop_
_entity.id
_entity.type
_entity.pdbx_description
1 polymer ?
#
loop_
_entity_poly.entity_id
_entity_poly.type
_entity_poly.pdbx_seq_one_letter_code
_entity_poly.pdbx_strand_id
1 'polypeptide(L)'
;MDLTILHFNDVYHIADSELVAKFASVLADPSHITRDDSFSSGPVLRVFSGDAFSPSLEAAVLRGDHMAPLLNGLDIDVACYGNHDFDFGEHRLMELTSQIAFPWTLANVVAPTQDADGGGRLLAGAHEYVIKNVAGQKLGFFGLAGR
;
A
#
# COMPACT_ATOMS: atom_id res chain seq x y z
N MET A 1 15.95 -14.71 -14.37
CA MET A 1 14.54 -14.63 -13.90
C MET A 1 14.19 -13.19 -14.06
N ASP A 2 13.16 -12.93 -14.83
CA ASP A 2 12.65 -11.58 -15.03
C ASP A 2 11.49 -11.41 -14.05
N LEU A 3 11.58 -10.40 -13.20
CA LEU A 3 10.58 -10.05 -12.22
C LEU A 3 10.03 -8.69 -12.59
N THR A 4 8.70 -8.59 -12.68
CA THR A 4 8.04 -7.31 -12.89
C THR A 4 7.51 -6.79 -11.57
N ILE A 5 7.82 -5.53 -11.27
CA ILE A 5 7.22 -4.79 -10.16
C ILE A 5 6.35 -3.69 -10.75
N LEU A 6 5.04 -3.76 -10.48
CA LEU A 6 4.09 -2.70 -10.76
C LEU A 6 3.97 -1.85 -9.51
N HIS A 7 4.20 -0.56 -9.64
CA HIS A 7 4.20 0.37 -8.52
C HIS A 7 3.28 1.55 -8.78
N PHE A 8 2.59 1.97 -7.72
CA PHE A 8 1.81 3.19 -7.68
C PHE A 8 1.84 3.79 -6.27
N ASN A 9 1.39 5.04 -6.16
CA ASN A 9 1.43 5.86 -4.95
C ASN A 9 0.35 6.95 -5.03
N ASP A 10 0.09 7.64 -3.92
CA ASP A 10 -0.61 8.92 -3.91
C ASP A 10 -2.03 8.85 -4.54
N VAL A 11 -2.88 7.95 -4.02
CA VAL A 11 -4.21 7.64 -4.59
C VAL A 11 -5.34 8.40 -3.90
N TYR A 12 -5.11 9.70 -3.73
CA TYR A 12 -5.91 10.59 -2.90
C TYR A 12 -7.40 10.67 -3.24
N HIS A 13 -7.73 10.74 -4.53
CA HIS A 13 -9.06 11.15 -4.97
C HIS A 13 -9.63 10.18 -6.00
N ILE A 14 -10.92 9.89 -5.81
CA ILE A 14 -11.71 9.04 -6.70
C ILE A 14 -12.72 9.93 -7.42
N ALA A 15 -12.28 10.50 -8.53
CA ALA A 15 -13.10 11.41 -9.31
C ALA A 15 -14.20 10.68 -10.12
N ASP A 16 -13.86 9.50 -10.65
CA ASP A 16 -14.65 8.83 -11.69
C ASP A 16 -14.46 7.30 -11.63
N SER A 17 -15.57 6.56 -11.57
CA SER A 17 -15.57 5.10 -11.57
C SER A 17 -14.96 4.48 -12.83
N GLU A 18 -15.08 5.14 -14.00
CA GLU A 18 -14.46 4.65 -15.23
C GLU A 18 -12.93 4.73 -15.14
N LEU A 19 -12.39 5.78 -14.54
CA LEU A 19 -10.95 5.93 -14.33
C LEU A 19 -10.44 4.90 -13.31
N VAL A 20 -11.20 4.63 -12.25
CA VAL A 20 -10.88 3.55 -11.30
C VAL A 20 -10.84 2.19 -11.99
N ALA A 21 -11.88 1.87 -12.76
CA ALA A 21 -11.95 0.59 -13.48
C ALA A 21 -10.80 0.45 -14.48
N LYS A 22 -10.48 1.53 -15.20
CA LYS A 22 -9.34 1.56 -16.13
C LYS A 22 -8.01 1.37 -15.39
N PHE A 23 -7.82 2.05 -14.28
CA PHE A 23 -6.61 1.89 -13.45
C PHE A 23 -6.47 0.46 -12.96
N ALA A 24 -7.51 -0.12 -12.36
CA ALA A 24 -7.51 -1.49 -11.89
C ALA A 24 -7.22 -2.48 -13.03
N SER A 25 -7.80 -2.26 -14.21
CA SER A 25 -7.57 -3.11 -15.39
C SER A 25 -6.10 -3.05 -15.86
N VAL A 26 -5.50 -1.86 -15.87
CA VAL A 26 -4.09 -1.68 -16.25
C VAL A 26 -3.15 -2.25 -15.19
N LEU A 27 -3.48 -2.13 -13.91
CA LEU A 27 -2.68 -2.72 -12.83
C LEU A 27 -2.78 -4.25 -12.81
N ALA A 28 -3.94 -4.80 -13.20
CA ALA A 28 -4.12 -6.23 -13.37
C ALA A 28 -3.29 -6.75 -14.56
N ASP A 29 -3.36 -6.07 -15.70
CA ASP A 29 -2.65 -6.41 -16.93
C ASP A 29 -2.13 -5.16 -17.67
N PRO A 30 -0.83 -4.81 -17.51
CA PRO A 30 -0.22 -3.67 -18.18
C PRO A 30 -0.17 -3.79 -19.71
N SER A 31 -0.30 -5.00 -20.28
CA SER A 31 -0.24 -5.22 -21.73
C SER A 31 -1.33 -4.43 -22.47
N HIS A 32 -2.45 -4.14 -21.80
CA HIS A 32 -3.53 -3.30 -22.31
C HIS A 32 -3.08 -1.89 -22.74
N ILE A 33 -1.99 -1.37 -22.17
CA ILE A 33 -1.43 -0.06 -22.52
C ILE A 33 -0.04 -0.13 -23.13
N THR A 34 0.80 -1.08 -22.71
CA THR A 34 2.19 -1.17 -23.18
C THR A 34 2.30 -1.87 -24.53
N ARG A 35 1.34 -2.74 -24.87
CA ARG A 35 1.43 -3.71 -25.98
C ARG A 35 2.68 -4.59 -25.90
N ASP A 36 3.20 -4.77 -24.69
CA ASP A 36 4.33 -5.63 -24.41
C ASP A 36 3.82 -6.88 -23.71
N ASP A 37 3.93 -8.03 -24.39
CA ASP A 37 3.49 -9.31 -23.84
C ASP A 37 4.49 -9.87 -22.82
N SER A 38 5.67 -9.26 -22.64
CA SER A 38 6.68 -9.71 -21.66
C SER A 38 6.12 -9.79 -20.24
N PHE A 39 5.13 -8.94 -19.91
CA PHE A 39 4.40 -8.93 -18.64
C PHE A 39 3.62 -10.23 -18.36
N SER A 40 3.31 -11.02 -19.40
CA SER A 40 2.59 -12.30 -19.25
C SER A 40 3.49 -13.50 -18.97
N SER A 41 4.82 -13.33 -19.00
CA SER A 41 5.79 -14.43 -19.01
C SER A 41 6.51 -14.68 -17.69
N GLY A 42 6.36 -13.79 -16.70
CA GLY A 42 7.07 -13.84 -15.42
C GLY A 42 6.20 -13.47 -14.21
N PRO A 43 6.71 -13.66 -12.98
CA PRO A 43 6.02 -13.22 -11.77
C PRO A 43 5.87 -11.69 -11.76
N VAL A 44 4.70 -11.24 -11.32
CA VAL A 44 4.36 -9.82 -11.15
C VAL A 44 4.11 -9.56 -9.67
N LEU A 45 4.69 -8.48 -9.14
CA LEU A 45 4.40 -7.97 -7.81
C LEU A 45 3.77 -6.59 -7.91
N ARG A 46 2.71 -6.34 -7.14
CA ARG A 46 2.03 -5.04 -7.05
C ARG A 46 2.40 -4.37 -5.73
N VAL A 47 3.16 -3.29 -5.78
CA VAL A 47 3.65 -2.59 -4.60
C VAL A 47 3.05 -1.20 -4.55
N PHE A 48 2.58 -0.79 -3.36
CA PHE A 48 1.96 0.51 -3.16
C PHE A 48 2.75 1.34 -2.14
N SER A 49 3.21 2.55 -2.49
CA SER A 49 4.04 3.33 -1.57
C SER A 49 3.30 4.40 -0.75
N GLY A 50 2.07 4.09 -0.35
CA GLY A 50 1.34 4.85 0.67
C GLY A 50 0.59 6.06 0.13
N ASP A 51 0.05 6.83 1.08
CA ASP A 51 -0.80 7.99 0.83
C ASP A 51 -2.11 7.59 0.14
N ALA A 52 -2.84 6.71 0.83
CA ALA A 52 -4.15 6.24 0.41
C ALA A 52 -5.30 7.02 1.04
N PHE A 53 -5.19 7.40 2.31
CA PHE A 53 -6.38 7.79 3.08
C PHE A 53 -6.67 9.30 3.10
N SER A 54 -5.71 10.13 2.74
CA SER A 54 -5.78 11.60 2.77
C SER A 54 -4.71 12.19 1.84
N PRO A 55 -4.86 13.41 1.28
CA PRO A 55 -6.01 14.31 1.41
C PRO A 55 -7.01 14.23 0.25
N SER A 56 -8.30 14.23 0.55
CA SER A 56 -9.36 14.41 -0.44
C SER A 56 -10.64 14.95 0.16
N LEU A 57 -11.58 15.35 -0.69
CA LEU A 57 -12.90 15.80 -0.26
C LEU A 57 -13.66 14.66 0.43
N GLU A 58 -13.57 13.46 -0.12
CA GLU A 58 -14.14 12.24 0.44
C GLU A 58 -13.51 11.94 1.79
N ALA A 59 -12.18 12.05 1.90
CA ALA A 59 -11.46 11.83 3.14
C ALA A 59 -11.83 12.84 4.24
N ALA A 60 -12.17 14.09 3.88
CA ALA A 60 -12.62 15.09 4.85
C ALA A 60 -13.94 14.71 5.54
N VAL A 61 -14.79 13.90 4.88
CA VAL A 61 -16.09 13.45 5.42
C VAL A 61 -16.01 12.02 5.96
N LEU A 62 -15.42 11.10 5.19
CA LEU A 62 -15.42 9.66 5.43
C LEU A 62 -14.16 9.17 6.17
N ARG A 63 -13.16 10.04 6.39
CA ARG A 63 -11.93 9.72 7.12
C ARG A 63 -11.29 8.39 6.68
N GLY A 64 -11.14 8.21 5.37
CA GLY A 64 -10.51 7.04 4.74
C GLY A 64 -11.38 5.80 4.49
N ASP A 65 -12.62 5.72 5.01
CA ASP A 65 -13.43 4.47 4.93
C ASP A 65 -13.68 3.98 3.50
N HIS A 66 -13.75 4.90 2.54
CA HIS A 66 -14.03 4.58 1.14
C HIS A 66 -12.87 3.85 0.45
N MET A 67 -11.65 3.89 0.99
CA MET A 67 -10.46 3.36 0.34
C MET A 67 -10.25 1.87 0.55
N ALA A 68 -10.60 1.34 1.73
CA ALA A 68 -10.40 -0.08 2.07
C ALA A 68 -10.99 -1.05 1.02
N PRO A 69 -12.27 -0.93 0.59
CA PRO A 69 -12.83 -1.84 -0.41
C PRO A 69 -12.13 -1.75 -1.77
N LEU A 70 -11.60 -0.58 -2.14
CA LEU A 70 -10.92 -0.37 -3.41
C LEU A 70 -9.53 -0.97 -3.40
N LEU A 71 -8.74 -0.70 -2.36
CA LEU A 71 -7.40 -1.24 -2.21
C LEU A 71 -7.41 -2.76 -2.16
N ASN A 72 -8.40 -3.37 -1.48
CA ASN A 72 -8.58 -4.82 -1.47
C ASN A 72 -8.89 -5.41 -2.85
N GLY A 73 -9.40 -4.61 -3.79
CA GLY A 73 -9.68 -5.03 -5.16
C GLY A 73 -8.49 -4.90 -6.13
N LEU A 74 -7.32 -4.44 -5.67
CA LEU A 74 -6.15 -4.14 -6.52
C LEU A 74 -5.04 -5.21 -6.46
N ASP A 75 -5.24 -6.31 -5.74
CA ASP A 75 -4.27 -7.41 -5.58
C ASP A 75 -2.86 -6.93 -5.17
N ILE A 76 -2.80 -5.96 -4.26
CA ILE A 76 -1.54 -5.38 -3.75
C ILE A 76 -0.81 -6.42 -2.91
N ASP A 77 0.50 -6.58 -3.15
CA ASP A 77 1.33 -7.56 -2.48
C ASP A 77 1.93 -7.07 -1.16
N VAL A 78 2.36 -5.81 -1.15
CA VAL A 78 2.98 -5.10 -0.02
C VAL A 78 2.74 -3.60 -0.20
N ALA A 79 2.44 -2.91 0.90
CA ALA A 79 2.41 -1.46 0.94
C ALA A 79 3.38 -0.89 1.98
N CYS A 80 3.70 0.40 1.88
CA CYS A 80 4.27 1.17 2.98
C CYS A 80 3.38 2.36 3.33
N TYR A 81 3.50 2.86 4.57
CA TYR A 81 2.81 4.08 4.97
C TYR A 81 3.48 5.32 4.37
N GLY A 82 2.67 6.24 3.86
CA GLY A 82 3.07 7.60 3.52
C GLY A 82 2.84 8.56 4.68
N ASN A 83 3.13 9.84 4.49
CA ASN A 83 2.95 10.86 5.53
C ASN A 83 1.47 11.18 5.79
N HIS A 84 0.63 11.18 4.76
CA HIS A 84 -0.79 11.53 4.87
C HIS A 84 -1.66 10.39 5.40
N ASP A 85 -1.18 9.14 5.39
CA ASP A 85 -1.89 8.01 6.01
C ASP A 85 -2.13 8.23 7.52
N PHE A 86 -1.31 9.08 8.17
CA PHE A 86 -1.43 9.41 9.58
C PHE A 86 -2.32 10.64 9.88
N ASP A 87 -2.89 11.31 8.88
CA ASP A 87 -3.62 12.58 9.06
C ASP A 87 -4.82 12.47 10.02
N PHE A 88 -5.43 11.29 10.12
CA PHE A 88 -6.54 11.01 11.04
C PHE A 88 -6.11 10.39 12.38
N GLY A 89 -4.80 10.27 12.60
CA GLY A 89 -4.18 9.67 13.78
C GLY A 89 -3.98 8.17 13.67
N GLU A 90 -3.01 7.65 14.45
CA GLU A 90 -2.58 6.25 14.44
C GLU A 90 -3.75 5.27 14.67
N HIS A 91 -4.62 5.55 15.65
CA HIS A 91 -5.76 4.68 15.96
C HIS A 91 -6.66 4.47 14.74
N ARG A 92 -6.95 5.55 14.02
CA ARG A 92 -7.78 5.49 12.82
C ARG A 92 -7.08 4.75 11.70
N LEU A 93 -5.78 4.97 11.51
CA LEU A 93 -4.99 4.24 10.53
C LEU A 93 -5.02 2.73 10.81
N MET A 94 -4.90 2.32 12.08
CA MET A 94 -5.01 0.90 12.48
C MET A 94 -6.40 0.32 12.18
N GLU A 95 -7.48 1.06 12.44
CA GLU A 95 -8.83 0.62 12.09
C GLU A 95 -8.97 0.40 10.58
N LEU A 96 -8.46 1.33 9.76
CA LEU A 96 -8.54 1.24 8.30
C LEU A 96 -7.70 0.07 7.77
N THR A 97 -6.46 -0.07 8.24
CA THR A 97 -5.54 -1.12 7.77
C THR A 97 -5.96 -2.51 8.26
N SER A 98 -6.68 -2.60 9.38
CA SER A 98 -7.27 -3.87 9.84
C SER A 98 -8.33 -4.43 8.89
N GLN A 99 -8.88 -3.60 8.00
CA GLN A 99 -9.85 -3.99 6.98
C GLN A 99 -9.19 -4.37 5.64
N ILE A 100 -7.86 -4.27 5.56
CA ILE A 100 -7.09 -4.46 4.32
C ILE A 100 -6.31 -5.77 4.35
N ALA A 101 -6.27 -6.48 3.22
CA ALA A 101 -5.78 -7.86 3.15
C ALA A 101 -4.25 -7.99 2.92
N PHE A 102 -3.54 -6.89 2.68
CA PHE A 102 -2.10 -6.88 2.40
C PHE A 102 -1.31 -6.17 3.51
N PRO A 103 -0.03 -6.54 3.70
CA PRO A 103 0.76 -6.00 4.79
C PRO A 103 1.24 -4.57 4.48
N TRP A 104 1.24 -3.74 5.53
CA TRP A 104 1.79 -2.39 5.52
C TRP A 104 3.14 -2.37 6.23
N THR A 105 4.11 -1.66 5.65
CA THR A 105 5.49 -1.60 6.14
C THR A 105 5.90 -0.20 6.57
N LEU A 106 6.72 -0.13 7.61
CA LEU A 106 7.36 1.09 8.10
C LEU A 106 8.56 0.71 8.96
N ALA A 107 9.74 1.26 8.65
CA ALA A 107 10.98 0.90 9.33
C ALA A 107 11.63 2.08 10.07
N ASN A 108 11.17 3.31 9.86
CA ASN A 108 11.85 4.52 10.34
C ASN A 108 11.04 5.40 11.30
N VAL A 109 9.83 5.00 11.69
CA VAL A 109 8.99 5.78 12.62
C VAL A 109 8.51 4.90 13.76
N VAL A 110 8.89 5.28 14.98
CA VAL A 110 8.56 4.58 16.22
C VAL A 110 7.75 5.48 17.14
N ALA A 111 6.84 4.89 17.91
CA ALA A 111 6.10 5.57 18.96
C ALA A 111 7.09 6.15 20.00
N PRO A 112 6.78 7.33 20.58
CA PRO A 112 7.61 7.91 21.64
C PRO A 112 7.61 7.08 22.93
N THR A 113 6.59 6.24 23.11
CA THR A 113 6.44 5.36 24.27
C THR A 113 7.17 4.05 24.01
N GLN A 114 8.08 3.70 24.91
CA GLN A 114 8.72 2.39 24.92
C GLN A 114 7.67 1.30 25.17
N ASP A 115 7.78 0.22 24.42
CA ASP A 115 7.07 -1.01 24.73
C ASP A 115 7.59 -1.59 26.05
N ALA A 116 6.89 -2.60 26.59
CA ALA A 116 7.25 -3.23 27.86
C ALA A 116 8.71 -3.74 27.91
N ASP A 117 9.33 -3.98 26.75
CA ASP A 117 10.71 -4.45 26.58
C ASP A 117 11.74 -3.34 26.28
N GLY A 118 11.36 -2.06 26.38
CA GLY A 118 12.26 -0.92 26.20
C GLY A 118 12.58 -0.55 24.74
N GLY A 119 12.08 -1.32 23.77
CA GLY A 119 12.11 -1.01 22.34
C GLY A 119 11.00 -0.03 21.94
N GLY A 120 11.21 0.73 20.86
CA GLY A 120 10.16 1.60 20.30
C GLY A 120 9.19 0.78 19.44
N ARG A 121 7.88 0.94 19.67
CA ARG A 121 6.84 0.33 18.83
C ARG A 121 6.82 0.98 17.46
N LEU A 122 6.78 0.21 16.37
CA LEU A 122 6.42 0.79 15.08
C LEU A 122 4.99 1.32 15.11
N LEU A 123 4.77 2.48 14.48
CA LEU A 123 3.43 3.07 14.43
C LEU A 123 2.47 2.21 13.62
N ALA A 124 1.19 2.30 13.98
CA ALA A 124 0.05 1.74 13.26
C ALA A 124 0.10 0.22 13.03
N GLY A 125 0.88 -0.51 13.84
CA GLY A 125 1.04 -1.96 13.70
C GLY A 125 1.79 -2.37 12.43
N ALA A 126 2.60 -1.46 11.86
CA ALA A 126 3.39 -1.73 10.67
C ALA A 126 4.35 -2.91 10.88
N HIS A 127 4.61 -3.64 9.80
CA HIS A 127 5.74 -4.54 9.73
C HIS A 127 7.01 -3.73 9.45
N GLU A 128 8.10 -3.99 10.18
CA GLU A 128 9.42 -3.39 9.86
C GLU A 128 9.83 -3.74 8.43
N TYR A 129 9.63 -5.01 8.07
CA TYR A 129 9.80 -5.54 6.72
C TYR A 129 8.89 -6.75 6.50
N VAL A 130 8.66 -7.09 5.23
CA VAL A 130 7.93 -8.28 4.78
C VAL A 130 8.80 -9.06 3.81
N ILE A 131 8.79 -10.39 3.90
CA ILE A 131 9.47 -11.26 2.93
C ILE A 131 8.41 -11.97 2.07
N LYS A 132 8.49 -11.81 0.76
CA LYS A 132 7.66 -12.53 -0.22
C LYS A 132 8.51 -13.59 -0.93
N ASN A 133 7.98 -14.79 -1.07
CA ASN A 133 8.61 -15.85 -1.87
C ASN A 133 8.06 -15.78 -3.30
N VAL A 134 8.92 -15.51 -4.28
CA VAL A 134 8.52 -15.33 -5.68
C VAL A 134 9.43 -16.16 -6.58
N ALA A 135 8.84 -17.10 -7.31
CA ALA A 135 9.57 -18.03 -8.19
C ALA A 135 10.79 -18.69 -7.51
N GLY A 136 10.65 -19.07 -6.23
CA GLY A 136 11.70 -19.72 -5.43
C GLY A 136 12.74 -18.77 -4.81
N GLN A 137 12.63 -17.46 -5.04
CA GLN A 137 13.50 -16.44 -4.44
C GLN A 137 12.80 -15.72 -3.28
N LYS A 138 13.57 -15.31 -2.26
CA LYS A 138 13.08 -14.48 -1.15
C LYS A 138 13.33 -13.01 -1.46
N LEU A 139 12.28 -12.21 -1.48
CA LEU A 139 12.35 -10.76 -1.67
C LEU A 139 11.90 -10.05 -0.41
N GLY A 140 12.77 -9.19 0.13
CA GLY A 140 12.48 -8.36 1.31
C GLY A 140 11.97 -6.98 0.90
N PHE A 141 10.94 -6.52 1.58
CA PHE A 141 10.33 -5.20 1.41
C PHE A 141 10.32 -4.49 2.76
N PHE A 142 10.78 -3.25 2.82
CA PHE A 142 10.67 -2.38 3.99
C PHE A 142 10.24 -0.99 3.53
N GLY A 143 9.46 -0.32 4.38
CA GLY A 143 8.86 0.98 4.07
C GLY A 143 9.55 2.12 4.80
N LEU A 144 9.61 3.28 4.19
CA LEU A 144 10.09 4.51 4.82
C LEU A 144 9.05 5.61 4.63
N ALA A 145 8.65 6.27 5.72
CA ALA A 145 7.78 7.44 5.65
C ALA A 145 8.61 8.73 5.67
N GLY A 146 8.25 9.65 4.79
CA GLY A 146 8.74 11.02 4.77
C GLY A 146 8.11 11.88 5.87
N ARG A 147 8.54 13.15 5.94
CA ARG A 147 8.03 14.13 6.91
C ARG A 147 7.21 15.20 6.22
#